data_AF-A0A6T8JDK8-F1
#
_entry.id   AF-A0A6T8JDK8-F1
#
_cell.length_a   1.000
_cell.length_b   1.000
_cell.length_c   1.000
_cell.angle_alpha   90.00
_cell.angle_beta   90.00
_cell.angle_gamma   90.00
#
_symmetry.space_group_name_H-M   'P 1'
#
loop_
_entity.id
_entity.type
_entity.pdbx_description
1 polymer ?
#
loop_
_entity_poly.entity_id
_entity_poly.type
_entity_poly.pdbx_seq_one_letter_code
_entity_poly.pdbx_strand_id
1 'polypeptide(L)'
;VRGLHGSRVTQSMFDGLRNTWNQTTEGIQKTKEDEAFKFQINFLLRKEKFGLDEMIEMIKTGAEMQGYKGFRKHLPGTANSPQVKEMKLHEDIVAAVPAKFRYAPHQVRGMDKIKLQKDLGLDAKDINKTFRMFKEMSLLHEWIRKRAEQGKTIPQSSSELTRVMMEAGAGVNRKFASMFRS
;
A
#
# COMPACT_ATOMS: atom_id res chain seq x y z
N VAL A 1 -27.58 -0.22 -27.97
CA VAL A 1 -26.83 -1.16 -27.09
C VAL A 1 -25.35 -1.01 -27.38
N ARG A 2 -24.58 -0.32 -26.53
CA ARG A 2 -23.11 -0.24 -26.63
C ARG A 2 -22.53 -0.35 -25.23
N GLY A 3 -21.74 -1.41 -25.02
CA GLY A 3 -21.18 -1.82 -23.75
C GLY A 3 -20.20 -0.79 -23.19
N LEU A 4 -20.42 -0.44 -21.93
CA LEU A 4 -19.52 0.35 -21.10
C LEU A 4 -18.26 -0.49 -20.86
N HIS A 5 -17.14 -0.01 -21.41
CA HIS A 5 -15.82 -0.54 -21.11
C HIS A 5 -15.54 -0.36 -19.61
N GLY A 6 -15.38 -1.48 -18.91
CA GLY A 6 -14.96 -1.52 -17.52
C GLY A 6 -13.61 -0.80 -17.33
N SER A 7 -13.62 0.18 -16.44
CA SER A 7 -12.52 1.09 -16.14
C SER A 7 -11.25 0.34 -15.72
N ARG A 8 -10.17 0.48 -16.51
CA ARG A 8 -8.82 -0.08 -16.28
C ARG A 8 -7.97 0.67 -15.22
N VAL A 9 -8.57 1.57 -14.43
CA VAL A 9 -7.79 2.56 -13.64
C VAL A 9 -7.57 2.16 -12.17
N THR A 10 -8.35 1.20 -11.64
CA THR A 10 -8.11 0.62 -10.29
C THR A 10 -6.86 -0.26 -10.25
N GLN A 11 -6.23 -0.52 -11.39
CA GLN A 11 -5.03 -1.32 -11.50
C GLN A 11 -3.82 -0.69 -10.81
N SER A 12 -3.59 0.64 -10.79
CA SER A 12 -2.30 1.15 -10.29
C SER A 12 -2.07 1.04 -8.77
N MET A 13 -3.11 1.06 -7.93
CA MET A 13 -2.97 0.93 -6.47
C MET A 13 -2.91 -0.53 -6.01
N PHE A 14 -3.44 -1.44 -6.83
CA PHE A 14 -3.47 -2.86 -6.56
C PHE A 14 -2.36 -3.61 -7.31
N ASP A 15 -1.93 -3.20 -8.51
CA ASP A 15 -0.96 -3.89 -9.38
C ASP A 15 0.47 -3.93 -8.82
N GLY A 16 0.84 -2.97 -7.98
CA GLY A 16 2.09 -3.02 -7.22
C GLY A 16 2.16 -4.20 -6.25
N LEU A 17 1.00 -4.71 -5.80
CA LEU A 17 0.84 -5.88 -4.93
C LEU A 17 0.20 -7.09 -5.65
N ARG A 18 -0.55 -6.88 -6.74
CA ARG A 18 -1.40 -7.86 -7.45
C ARG A 18 -0.66 -8.63 -8.55
N ASN A 19 0.41 -8.07 -9.13
CA ASN A 19 1.17 -8.75 -10.18
C ASN A 19 1.94 -9.99 -9.71
N THR A 20 1.92 -10.28 -8.41
CA THR A 20 2.61 -11.43 -7.81
C THR A 20 1.66 -12.43 -7.13
N TRP A 21 0.33 -12.29 -7.32
CA TRP A 21 -0.67 -12.86 -6.40
C TRP A 21 -1.79 -13.67 -7.07
N ASN A 22 -1.48 -14.69 -7.89
CA ASN A 22 -2.54 -15.56 -8.41
C ASN A 22 -2.11 -17.03 -8.57
N GLN A 23 -2.71 -17.91 -7.76
CA GLN A 23 -3.25 -19.20 -8.23
C GLN A 23 -4.52 -19.60 -7.44
N THR A 24 -5.64 -19.72 -8.18
CA THR A 24 -6.84 -20.57 -7.97
C THR A 24 -8.12 -20.03 -7.32
N THR A 25 -9.24 -20.21 -8.06
CA THR A 25 -10.70 -20.06 -7.79
C THR A 25 -11.22 -18.68 -7.40
N GLU A 26 -11.97 -18.06 -8.32
CA GLU A 26 -12.54 -16.70 -8.24
C GLU A 26 -13.33 -16.40 -6.95
N GLY A 27 -14.04 -17.37 -6.38
CA GLY A 27 -14.78 -17.19 -5.11
C GLY A 27 -13.90 -17.14 -3.86
N ILE A 28 -12.84 -17.95 -3.80
CA ILE A 28 -11.86 -17.93 -2.70
C ILE A 28 -10.96 -16.70 -2.83
N GLN A 29 -10.61 -16.33 -4.06
CA GLN A 29 -9.82 -15.14 -4.36
C GLN A 29 -10.53 -13.87 -3.86
N LYS A 30 -11.82 -13.69 -4.21
CA LYS A 30 -12.61 -12.53 -3.80
C LYS A 30 -12.75 -12.40 -2.29
N THR A 31 -12.94 -13.52 -1.59
CA THR A 31 -13.05 -13.52 -0.12
C THR A 31 -11.73 -13.09 0.53
N LYS A 32 -10.60 -13.60 0.04
CA LYS A 32 -9.26 -13.20 0.52
C LYS A 32 -8.94 -11.74 0.22
N GLU A 33 -9.37 -11.24 -0.94
CA GLU A 33 -9.22 -9.82 -1.32
C GLU A 33 -10.03 -8.92 -0.38
N ASP A 34 -11.26 -9.28 -0.06
CA ASP A 34 -12.11 -8.53 0.88
C ASP A 34 -11.54 -8.56 2.31
N GLU A 35 -10.99 -9.68 2.76
CA GLU A 35 -10.33 -9.79 4.06
C GLU A 35 -9.05 -8.95 4.14
N ALA A 36 -8.19 -9.00 3.12
CA ALA A 36 -6.98 -8.20 3.04
C ALA A 36 -7.31 -6.70 3.00
N PHE A 37 -8.35 -6.33 2.25
CA PHE A 37 -8.86 -4.97 2.21
C PHE A 37 -9.34 -4.51 3.59
N LYS A 38 -10.18 -5.31 4.26
CA LYS A 38 -10.68 -5.01 5.61
C LYS A 38 -9.54 -4.87 6.61
N PHE A 39 -8.52 -5.74 6.53
CA PHE A 39 -7.33 -5.61 7.36
C PHE A 39 -6.65 -4.25 7.12
N GLN A 40 -6.40 -3.89 5.87
CA GLN A 40 -5.73 -2.63 5.52
C GLN A 40 -6.51 -1.41 6.04
N ILE A 41 -7.81 -1.34 5.78
CA ILE A 41 -8.67 -0.23 6.24
C ILE A 41 -8.68 -0.15 7.77
N ASN A 42 -8.83 -1.29 8.46
CA ASN A 42 -8.83 -1.32 9.92
C ASN A 42 -7.47 -0.95 10.52
N PHE A 43 -6.37 -1.39 9.89
CA PHE A 43 -5.02 -1.02 10.31
C PHE A 43 -4.85 0.50 10.23
N LEU A 44 -5.19 1.10 9.07
CA LEU A 44 -5.08 2.55 8.87
C LEU A 44 -5.97 3.32 9.85
N LEU A 45 -7.22 2.90 10.07
CA LEU A 45 -8.14 3.55 11.00
C LEU A 45 -7.61 3.62 12.44
N ARG A 46 -6.92 2.56 12.90
CA ARG A 46 -6.45 2.44 14.28
C ARG A 46 -5.18 3.23 14.56
N LYS A 47 -4.42 3.59 13.53
CA LYS A 47 -3.14 4.29 13.70
C LYS A 47 -3.38 5.80 13.80
N GLU A 48 -2.88 6.39 14.88
CA GLU A 48 -3.02 7.84 15.05
C GLU A 48 -2.23 8.60 13.96
N LYS A 49 -0.99 8.17 13.74
CA LYS A 49 -0.06 8.70 12.74
C LYS A 49 0.37 7.56 11.83
N PHE A 50 0.71 7.89 10.59
CA PHE A 50 1.15 6.92 9.60
C PHE A 50 2.47 7.37 8.96
N GLY A 51 3.57 6.77 9.42
CA GLY A 51 4.92 6.95 8.89
C GLY A 51 5.43 5.70 8.16
N LEU A 52 6.72 5.71 7.81
CA LEU A 52 7.36 4.57 7.15
C LEU A 52 7.37 3.31 8.02
N ASP A 53 7.49 3.47 9.35
CA ASP A 53 7.52 2.34 10.27
C ASP A 53 6.14 1.65 10.32
N GLU A 54 5.04 2.41 10.37
CA GLU A 54 3.67 1.84 10.30
C GLU A 54 3.37 1.21 8.94
N MET A 55 3.92 1.75 7.84
CA MET A 55 3.83 1.12 6.52
C MET A 55 4.48 -0.28 6.53
N ILE A 56 5.69 -0.40 7.07
CA ILE A 56 6.39 -1.69 7.17
C ILE A 56 5.65 -2.66 8.11
N GLU A 57 5.14 -2.18 9.24
CA GLU A 57 4.31 -2.97 10.15
C GLU A 57 3.07 -3.53 9.44
N MET A 58 2.39 -2.70 8.65
CA MET A 58 1.21 -3.12 7.88
C MET A 58 1.55 -4.23 6.87
N ILE A 59 2.66 -4.09 6.14
CA ILE A 59 3.10 -5.08 5.15
C ILE A 59 3.45 -6.40 5.84
N LYS A 60 4.20 -6.36 6.95
CA LYS A 60 4.57 -7.55 7.73
C LYS A 60 3.34 -8.28 8.27
N THR A 61 2.43 -7.53 8.91
CA THR A 61 1.22 -8.09 9.52
C THR A 61 0.30 -8.68 8.45
N GLY A 62 0.14 -7.99 7.31
CA GLY A 62 -0.64 -8.49 6.17
C GLY A 62 -0.09 -9.81 5.63
N ALA A 63 1.24 -9.92 5.48
CA ALA A 63 1.88 -11.18 5.12
C ALA A 63 1.58 -12.27 6.16
N GLU A 64 1.79 -12.02 7.44
CA GLU A 64 1.53 -13.02 8.49
C GLU A 64 0.09 -13.54 8.50
N MET A 65 -0.90 -12.66 8.31
CA MET A 65 -2.32 -13.01 8.29
C MET A 65 -2.69 -13.96 7.16
N GLN A 66 -2.00 -13.91 6.02
CA GLN A 66 -2.28 -14.75 4.87
C GLN A 66 -1.57 -16.10 4.91
N GLY A 67 -1.11 -16.52 6.10
CA GLY A 67 -0.45 -17.80 6.30
C GLY A 67 1.06 -17.75 6.07
N TYR A 68 1.66 -16.55 5.87
CA TYR A 68 3.11 -16.39 5.89
C TYR A 68 3.68 -16.37 7.33
N LYS A 69 2.93 -16.85 8.33
CA LYS A 69 3.44 -17.09 9.69
C LYS A 69 4.65 -18.02 9.61
N GLY A 70 5.83 -17.49 9.90
CA GLY A 70 7.09 -18.26 9.87
C GLY A 70 7.77 -18.36 8.50
N PHE A 71 7.41 -17.56 7.49
CA PHE A 71 8.02 -17.64 6.15
C PHE A 71 9.55 -17.43 6.16
N ARG A 72 10.09 -16.65 7.11
CA ARG A 72 11.55 -16.50 7.30
C ARG A 72 12.22 -17.76 7.87
N LYS A 73 11.48 -18.66 8.51
CA LYS A 73 12.02 -19.76 9.32
C LYS A 73 11.61 -21.18 8.88
N HIS A 74 10.55 -21.36 8.08
CA HIS A 74 9.96 -22.71 7.88
C HIS A 74 9.81 -23.21 6.43
N LEU A 75 10.25 -22.50 5.40
CA LEU A 75 10.19 -23.02 4.02
C LEU A 75 11.53 -22.86 3.28
N PRO A 76 12.39 -23.91 3.24
CA PRO A 76 13.55 -23.92 2.35
C PRO A 76 13.09 -23.66 0.91
N GLY A 77 13.55 -22.56 0.31
CA GLY A 77 13.18 -22.13 -1.05
C GLY A 77 12.30 -20.87 -1.14
N THR A 78 11.61 -20.44 -0.08
CA THR A 78 10.75 -19.23 -0.11
C THR A 78 11.48 -17.90 0.08
N ALA A 79 12.70 -17.92 0.63
CA ALA A 79 13.55 -16.72 0.71
C ALA A 79 13.84 -16.11 -0.68
N ASN A 80 13.71 -16.91 -1.73
CA ASN A 80 13.92 -16.48 -3.10
C ASN A 80 12.64 -16.05 -3.82
N SER A 81 11.47 -16.11 -3.18
CA SER A 81 10.23 -15.67 -3.82
C SER A 81 10.31 -14.17 -4.13
N PRO A 82 9.79 -13.72 -5.29
CA PRO A 82 9.78 -12.31 -5.66
C PRO A 82 9.15 -11.41 -4.58
N GLN A 83 8.10 -11.91 -3.91
CA GLN A 83 7.35 -11.20 -2.87
C GLN A 83 8.21 -10.96 -1.62
N VAL A 84 8.98 -11.96 -1.20
CA VAL A 84 9.86 -11.85 -0.03
C VAL A 84 11.01 -10.89 -0.31
N LYS A 85 11.57 -10.94 -1.53
CA LYS A 85 12.61 -10.00 -1.97
C LYS A 85 12.10 -8.57 -2.01
N GLU A 86 10.90 -8.37 -2.54
CA GLU A 86 10.26 -7.06 -2.63
C GLU A 86 9.94 -6.47 -1.25
N MET A 87 9.40 -7.28 -0.34
CA MET A 87 9.17 -6.85 1.04
C MET A 87 10.49 -6.49 1.74
N LYS A 88 11.52 -7.31 1.57
CA LYS A 88 12.84 -7.04 2.15
C LYS A 88 13.45 -5.76 1.58
N LEU A 89 13.29 -5.51 0.28
CA LEU A 89 13.73 -4.28 -0.36
C LEU A 89 13.05 -3.05 0.27
N HIS A 90 11.75 -3.10 0.53
CA HIS A 90 11.05 -2.02 1.23
C HIS A 90 11.55 -1.85 2.67
N GLU A 91 11.78 -2.94 3.41
CA GLU A 91 12.35 -2.90 4.76
C GLU A 91 13.75 -2.26 4.77
N ASP A 92 14.63 -2.67 3.85
CA ASP A 92 16.01 -2.19 3.76
C ASP A 92 16.04 -0.69 3.41
N ILE A 93 15.19 -0.24 2.47
CA ILE A 93 15.05 1.18 2.14
C ILE A 93 14.57 1.98 3.35
N VAL A 94 13.51 1.53 4.04
CA VAL A 94 12.97 2.24 5.21
C VAL A 94 13.97 2.26 6.36
N ALA A 95 14.70 1.17 6.59
CA ALA A 95 15.73 1.09 7.62
C ALA A 95 16.85 2.12 7.38
N ALA A 96 17.21 2.35 6.12
CA ALA A 96 18.22 3.32 5.72
C ALA A 96 17.72 4.78 5.75
N VAL A 97 16.40 5.03 5.78
CA VAL A 97 15.87 6.40 5.92
C VAL A 97 16.20 6.94 7.33
N PRO A 98 16.83 8.12 7.43
CA PRO A 98 17.12 8.74 8.71
C PRO A 98 15.87 8.87 9.60
N ALA A 99 15.99 8.56 10.89
CA ALA A 99 14.87 8.54 11.84
C ALA A 99 14.02 9.82 11.81
N LYS A 100 14.67 10.99 11.68
CA LYS A 100 14.00 12.30 11.57
C LYS A 100 13.01 12.43 10.40
N PHE A 101 13.15 11.60 9.36
CA PHE A 101 12.31 11.62 8.17
C PHE A 101 11.26 10.51 8.16
N ARG A 102 11.22 9.59 9.13
CA ARG A 102 10.32 8.44 9.11
C ARG A 102 8.83 8.82 9.21
N TYR A 103 8.52 9.86 9.96
CA TYR A 103 7.17 10.44 10.04
C TYR A 103 6.94 11.62 9.08
N ALA A 104 7.98 12.05 8.37
CA ALA A 104 7.88 13.07 7.33
C ALA A 104 8.62 12.66 6.03
N PRO A 105 8.25 11.54 5.38
CA PRO A 105 9.03 11.00 4.25
C PRO A 105 9.04 11.92 3.03
N HIS A 106 8.10 12.85 2.95
CA HIS A 106 8.06 13.90 1.94
C HIS A 106 9.24 14.88 2.04
N GLN A 107 9.94 14.92 3.18
CA GLN A 107 11.14 15.72 3.38
C GLN A 107 12.40 15.07 2.82
N VAL A 108 12.36 13.79 2.43
CA VAL A 108 13.48 13.11 1.77
C VAL A 108 13.61 13.65 0.35
N ARG A 109 14.63 14.48 0.11
CA ARG A 109 14.85 15.19 -1.16
C ARG A 109 15.70 14.36 -2.12
N GLY A 110 15.96 14.91 -3.32
CA GLY A 110 16.75 14.25 -4.36
C GLY A 110 18.14 13.80 -3.87
N MET A 111 18.86 14.66 -3.13
CA MET A 111 20.18 14.32 -2.58
C MET A 111 20.11 13.18 -1.57
N ASP A 112 19.09 13.15 -0.70
CA ASP A 112 18.89 12.06 0.25
C ASP A 112 18.61 10.75 -0.49
N LYS A 113 17.80 10.78 -1.56
CA LYS A 113 17.53 9.62 -2.40
C LYS A 113 18.76 9.13 -3.16
N ILE A 114 19.63 10.03 -3.64
CA ILE A 114 20.90 9.65 -4.27
C ILE A 114 21.81 8.96 -3.25
N LYS A 115 21.84 9.47 -2.01
CA LYS A 115 22.59 8.84 -0.93
C LYS A 115 22.06 7.43 -0.64
N LEU A 116 20.74 7.25 -0.53
CA LEU A 116 20.13 5.94 -0.34
C LEU A 116 20.45 4.96 -1.49
N GLN A 117 20.48 5.42 -2.75
CA GLN A 117 20.89 4.59 -3.89
C GLN A 117 22.32 4.09 -3.72
N LYS A 118 23.23 4.99 -3.35
CA LYS A 118 24.64 4.66 -3.14
C LYS A 118 24.83 3.70 -1.95
N ASP A 119 24.16 3.98 -0.84
CA ASP A 119 24.32 3.22 0.40
C ASP A 119 23.76 1.79 0.29
N LEU A 120 22.68 1.61 -0.49
CA LEU A 120 22.00 0.32 -0.67
C LEU A 120 22.37 -0.42 -1.97
N GLY A 121 23.05 0.23 -2.90
CA GLY A 121 23.31 -0.32 -4.24
C GLY A 121 22.04 -0.55 -5.05
N LEU A 122 21.02 0.28 -4.86
CA LEU A 122 19.70 0.17 -5.50
C LEU A 122 19.47 1.27 -6.53
N ASP A 123 18.62 1.00 -7.51
CA ASP A 123 18.23 1.98 -8.51
C ASP A 123 17.26 3.03 -7.94
N ALA A 124 17.27 4.24 -8.52
CA ALA A 124 16.30 5.29 -8.22
C ALA A 124 14.85 4.80 -8.33
N LYS A 125 14.58 3.84 -9.22
CA LYS A 125 13.25 3.25 -9.44
C LYS A 125 12.73 2.57 -8.18
N ASP A 126 13.55 1.75 -7.52
CA ASP A 126 13.14 0.95 -6.35
C ASP A 126 12.90 1.83 -5.13
N ILE A 127 13.75 2.84 -4.95
CA ILE A 127 13.58 3.86 -3.92
C ILE A 127 12.28 4.63 -4.17
N ASN A 128 12.08 5.15 -5.37
CA ASN A 128 10.88 5.91 -5.70
C ASN A 128 9.61 5.07 -5.59
N LYS A 129 9.66 3.78 -5.92
CA LYS A 129 8.55 2.84 -5.72
C LYS A 129 8.16 2.76 -4.24
N THR A 130 9.12 2.62 -3.34
CA THR A 130 8.88 2.59 -1.89
C THR A 130 8.24 3.88 -1.38
N PHE A 131 8.78 5.05 -1.77
CA PHE A 131 8.21 6.34 -1.37
C PHE A 131 6.82 6.60 -1.98
N ARG A 132 6.58 6.09 -3.19
CA ARG A 132 5.26 6.17 -3.83
C ARG A 132 4.22 5.34 -3.07
N MET A 133 4.56 4.10 -2.72
CA MET A 133 3.70 3.23 -1.91
C MET A 133 3.35 3.89 -0.57
N PHE A 134 4.34 4.45 0.13
CA PHE A 134 4.09 5.22 1.35
C PHE A 134 3.12 6.39 1.12
N LYS A 135 3.34 7.17 0.05
CA LYS A 135 2.49 8.33 -0.28
C LYS A 135 1.04 7.91 -0.55
N GLU A 136 0.85 6.80 -1.24
CA GLU A 136 -0.48 6.25 -1.52
C GLU A 136 -1.20 5.85 -0.22
N MET A 137 -0.53 5.10 0.66
CA MET A 137 -1.09 4.65 1.94
C MET A 137 -1.33 5.79 2.93
N SER A 138 -0.44 6.78 2.99
CA SER A 138 -0.61 7.96 3.86
C SER A 138 -1.78 8.85 3.43
N LEU A 139 -2.01 9.02 2.12
CA LEU A 139 -3.17 9.75 1.64
C LEU A 139 -4.48 8.99 1.92
N LEU A 140 -4.46 7.66 1.79
CA LEU A 140 -5.60 6.83 2.15
C LEU A 140 -5.88 6.90 3.67
N HIS A 141 -4.83 6.86 4.49
CA HIS A 141 -4.90 7.03 5.94
C HIS A 141 -5.58 8.34 6.34
N GLU A 142 -5.07 9.46 5.84
CA GLU A 142 -5.61 10.80 6.11
C GLU A 142 -7.10 10.88 5.73
N TRP A 143 -7.45 10.37 4.55
CA TRP A 143 -8.81 10.41 4.05
C TRP A 143 -9.77 9.55 4.88
N ILE A 144 -9.40 8.30 5.18
CA ILE A 144 -10.23 7.38 5.98
C ILE A 144 -10.46 7.93 7.39
N ARG A 145 -9.39 8.44 8.03
CA ARG A 145 -9.48 9.02 9.38
C ARG A 145 -10.44 10.20 9.43
N LYS A 146 -10.26 11.17 8.51
CA LYS A 146 -11.16 12.32 8.41
C LYS A 146 -12.60 11.90 8.14
N ARG A 147 -12.80 10.84 7.34
CA ARG A 147 -14.13 10.29 7.06
C ARG A 147 -14.77 9.69 8.31
N ALA A 148 -14.01 8.94 9.10
CA ALA A 148 -14.46 8.37 10.38
C ALA A 148 -14.82 9.47 11.39
N GLU A 149 -13.98 10.50 11.51
CA GLU A 149 -14.20 11.66 12.38
C GLU A 149 -15.47 12.45 12.00
N GLN A 150 -15.85 12.41 10.72
CA GLN A 150 -17.10 13.00 10.21
C GLN A 150 -18.33 12.10 10.35
N GLY A 151 -18.20 10.92 10.97
CA GLY A 151 -19.30 9.94 11.10
C GLY A 151 -19.76 9.36 9.75
N LYS A 152 -18.95 9.46 8.70
CA LYS A 152 -19.27 8.93 7.37
C LYS A 152 -18.94 7.43 7.28
N THR A 153 -19.66 6.72 6.43
CA THR A 153 -19.47 5.28 6.21
C THR A 153 -18.06 4.96 5.73
N ILE A 154 -17.38 4.00 6.37
CA ILE A 154 -16.08 3.52 5.92
C ILE A 154 -16.29 2.41 4.89
N PRO A 155 -15.63 2.48 3.71
CA PRO A 155 -15.70 1.44 2.70
C PRO A 155 -15.32 0.06 3.24
N GLN A 156 -16.09 -0.95 2.88
CA GLN A 156 -15.90 -2.35 3.29
C GLN A 156 -15.28 -3.22 2.20
N SER A 157 -15.12 -2.69 0.98
CA SER A 157 -14.47 -3.35 -0.16
C SER A 157 -13.75 -2.34 -1.05
N SER A 158 -12.86 -2.82 -1.92
CA SER A 158 -12.16 -2.00 -2.92
C SER A 158 -13.13 -1.31 -3.90
N SER A 159 -14.18 -2.02 -4.32
CA SER A 159 -15.23 -1.48 -5.19
C SER A 159 -15.99 -0.33 -4.51
N GLU A 160 -16.31 -0.51 -3.24
CA GLU A 160 -16.95 0.55 -2.45
C GLU A 160 -16.02 1.73 -2.23
N LEU A 161 -14.73 1.50 -1.98
CA LEU A 161 -13.73 2.54 -1.84
C LEU A 161 -13.72 3.45 -3.07
N THR A 162 -13.66 2.83 -4.25
CA THR A 162 -13.66 3.53 -5.53
C THR A 162 -14.94 4.35 -5.72
N ARG A 163 -16.11 3.74 -5.47
CA ARG A 163 -17.40 4.42 -5.57
C ARG A 163 -17.47 5.64 -4.67
N VAL A 164 -17.13 5.46 -3.39
CA VAL A 164 -17.22 6.49 -2.36
C VAL A 164 -16.23 7.64 -2.61
N MET A 165 -15.08 7.37 -3.23
CA MET A 165 -14.13 8.42 -3.60
C MET A 165 -14.59 9.26 -4.80
N MET A 166 -15.42 8.71 -5.67
CA MET A 166 -15.97 9.42 -6.83
C MET A 166 -17.19 10.28 -6.47
N GLU A 167 -17.75 10.13 -5.27
CA GLU A 167 -18.88 10.93 -4.80
C GLU A 167 -18.52 12.42 -4.66
N ALA A 168 -19.47 13.29 -5.04
CA ALA A 168 -19.33 14.73 -4.80
C ALA A 168 -19.23 14.99 -3.28
N GLY A 169 -18.24 15.78 -2.87
CA GLY A 169 -18.03 16.06 -1.44
C GLY A 169 -17.41 14.92 -0.64
N ALA A 170 -16.82 13.90 -1.30
CA ALA A 170 -16.12 12.79 -0.64
C ALA A 170 -14.93 13.21 0.23
N GLY A 171 -14.48 14.47 0.15
CA GLY A 171 -13.37 14.99 0.97
C GLY A 171 -11.99 14.49 0.53
N VAL A 172 -11.90 13.91 -0.67
CA VAL A 172 -10.68 13.40 -1.29
C VAL A 172 -9.77 14.58 -1.64
N ASN A 173 -8.53 14.58 -1.13
CA ASN A 173 -7.52 15.58 -1.50
C ASN A 173 -7.24 15.51 -3.01
N ARG A 174 -7.02 16.65 -3.70
CA ARG A 174 -6.69 16.69 -5.13
C ARG A 174 -5.54 15.76 -5.52
N LYS A 175 -4.51 15.64 -4.66
CA LYS A 175 -3.35 14.73 -4.86
C LYS A 175 -3.73 13.26 -4.79
N PHE A 176 -4.75 12.94 -3.99
CA PHE A 176 -5.28 11.59 -3.86
C PHE A 176 -6.21 11.30 -5.04
N ALA A 177 -7.08 12.25 -5.41
CA ALA A 177 -7.95 12.19 -6.58
C ALA A 177 -7.19 12.09 -7.92
N SER A 178 -5.97 12.63 -8.01
CA SER A 178 -5.15 12.50 -9.23
C SER A 178 -4.60 11.09 -9.45
N MET A 179 -4.51 10.26 -8.40
CA MET A 179 -4.05 8.87 -8.55
C MET A 179 -5.09 7.94 -9.21
N PHE A 180 -6.32 8.43 -9.40
CA PHE A 180 -7.43 7.70 -10.02
C PHE A 180 -7.84 8.26 -11.38
N ARG A 181 -7.17 9.31 -11.86
CA ARG A 181 -7.50 10.01 -13.12
C ARG A 181 -6.49 9.78 -14.25
N SER A 182 -5.43 9.02 -13.99
CA SER A 182 -4.35 8.69 -14.93
C SER A 182 -4.54 7.32 -15.56
#